data_AF-A0A5E4SXX5-F1
#
_entry.id   AF-A0A5E4SXX5-F1
#
_cell.length_a   1.000
_cell.length_b   1.000
_cell.length_c   1.000
_cell.angle_alpha   90.00
_cell.angle_beta   90.00
_cell.angle_gamma   90.00
#
_symmetry.space_group_name_H-M   'P 1'
#
loop_
_entity.id
_entity.type
_entity.pdbx_description
1 polymer ?
#
loop_
_entity_poly.entity_id
_entity_poly.type
_entity_poly.pdbx_seq_one_letter_code
_entity_poly.pdbx_strand_id
1 'polypeptide(L)'
;MVCALGGVLGALGCSTPAPKASGPDYAAQGGAAEVRGDWDGARRAFGQAVLVADQSGWPASQRAAMHFDYGRALGVTCYYDEAERELSQAYDLDILTARYRYPALVELARLALAQRQFGISAKYFGRALGTLDRLEAARKVPFAYAELLDDYALALGGAGDAEAATRIIDRAAKVRASLDGDASVQPTTRTPYGKYCGQLAAGAR
;
A
#
# COMPACT_ATOMS: atom_id res chain seq x y z
N MET A 1 -63.91 4.54 53.74
CA MET A 1 -63.62 5.62 52.77
C MET A 1 -62.20 6.06 53.06
N VAL A 2 -61.18 5.81 52.24
CA VAL A 2 -61.06 6.02 50.79
C VAL A 2 -60.22 4.89 50.18
N CYS A 3 -60.70 4.32 49.07
CA CYS A 3 -59.89 3.53 48.13
C CYS A 3 -59.25 4.47 47.09
N ALA A 4 -57.98 4.26 46.78
CA ALA A 4 -57.39 4.53 45.46
C ALA A 4 -56.10 3.67 45.38
N LEU A 5 -56.05 2.58 44.60
CA LEU A 5 -55.75 2.55 43.16
C LEU A 5 -54.49 3.38 42.89
N GLY A 6 -53.37 2.87 42.40
CA GLY A 6 -53.03 1.62 41.74
C GLY A 6 -51.63 1.85 41.18
N GLY A 7 -50.79 0.82 41.21
CA GLY A 7 -49.41 0.93 40.74
C GLY A 7 -49.33 1.29 39.26
N VAL A 8 -48.38 2.18 38.94
CA VAL A 8 -47.71 2.20 37.64
C VAL A 8 -46.22 2.41 37.93
N LEU A 9 -45.50 1.30 38.07
CA LEU A 9 -44.04 1.29 37.90
C LEU A 9 -43.78 1.55 36.42
N GLY A 10 -43.52 2.82 36.08
CA GLY A 10 -43.00 3.19 34.77
C GLY A 10 -41.61 2.60 34.62
N ALA A 11 -41.50 1.45 33.95
CA ALA A 11 -40.24 0.97 33.43
C ALA A 11 -39.77 1.95 32.34
N LEU A 12 -38.98 2.95 32.73
CA LEU A 12 -38.10 3.64 31.81
C LEU A 12 -37.07 2.60 31.33
N GLY A 13 -37.45 1.85 30.29
CA GLY A 13 -36.52 1.03 29.56
C GLY A 13 -35.47 1.96 28.97
N CYS A 14 -34.27 1.94 29.53
CA CYS A 14 -33.08 2.43 28.84
C CYS A 14 -32.93 1.57 27.58
N SER A 15 -33.54 2.00 26.47
CA SER A 15 -33.23 1.45 25.17
C SER A 15 -31.78 1.82 24.90
N THR A 16 -30.87 0.85 25.05
CA THR A 16 -29.53 1.00 24.50
C THR A 16 -29.70 1.29 23.01
N PRO A 17 -29.08 2.35 22.47
CA PRO A 17 -29.14 2.58 21.04
C PRO A 17 -28.65 1.31 20.34
N ALA A 18 -29.45 0.81 19.40
CA ALA A 18 -29.08 -0.35 18.62
C ALA A 18 -27.66 -0.14 18.08
N PRO A 19 -26.77 -1.15 18.13
CA PRO A 19 -25.44 -1.03 17.55
C PRO A 19 -25.59 -0.51 16.13
N LYS A 20 -24.99 0.65 15.85
CA LYS A 20 -24.98 1.20 14.49
C LYS A 20 -24.41 0.10 13.60
N ALA A 21 -25.16 -0.28 12.56
CA ALA A 21 -24.70 -1.30 11.61
C ALA A 21 -23.26 -0.95 11.20
N SER A 22 -22.37 -1.94 11.24
CA SER A 22 -20.99 -1.78 10.78
C SER A 22 -21.07 -1.23 9.37
N GLY A 23 -20.50 -0.04 9.14
CA GLY A 23 -20.40 0.51 7.80
C GLY A 23 -19.63 -0.45 6.88
N PRO A 24 -19.69 -0.24 5.56
CA PRO A 24 -18.92 -1.04 4.61
C PRO A 24 -17.42 -1.05 4.97
N ASP A 25 -16.79 -2.23 4.91
CA ASP A 25 -15.34 -2.37 5.03
C ASP A 25 -14.68 -2.00 3.69
N TYR A 26 -14.41 -0.70 3.52
CA TYR A 26 -13.83 -0.15 2.31
C TYR A 26 -12.43 -0.70 2.02
N ALA A 27 -11.66 -1.08 3.04
CA ALA A 27 -10.34 -1.67 2.86
C ALA A 27 -10.46 -3.07 2.23
N ALA A 28 -11.36 -3.91 2.75
CA ALA A 28 -11.63 -5.23 2.19
C ALA A 28 -12.18 -5.14 0.75
N GLN A 29 -13.06 -4.16 0.48
CA GLN A 29 -13.58 -3.92 -0.87
C GLN A 29 -12.48 -3.52 -1.85
N GLY A 30 -11.57 -2.62 -1.42
CA GLY A 30 -10.42 -2.21 -2.22
C GLY A 30 -9.49 -3.37 -2.54
N GLY A 31 -9.11 -4.15 -1.53
CA GLY A 31 -8.27 -5.33 -1.71
C GLY A 31 -8.90 -6.38 -2.64
N ALA A 32 -10.21 -6.61 -2.51
CA ALA A 32 -10.93 -7.52 -3.41
C ALA A 32 -10.96 -6.99 -4.86
N ALA A 33 -11.07 -5.67 -5.06
CA ALA A 33 -11.01 -5.06 -6.39
C ALA A 33 -9.60 -5.15 -6.99
N GLU A 34 -8.55 -4.91 -6.20
CA GLU A 34 -7.15 -5.10 -6.61
C GLU A 34 -6.90 -6.53 -7.08
N VAL A 35 -7.35 -7.55 -6.32
CA VAL A 35 -7.21 -8.97 -6.70
C VAL A 35 -7.89 -9.29 -8.04
N ARG A 36 -9.01 -8.64 -8.35
CA ARG A 36 -9.70 -8.78 -9.65
C ARG A 36 -9.06 -7.97 -10.78
N GLY A 37 -8.05 -7.15 -10.48
CA GLY A 37 -7.46 -6.20 -11.41
C GLY A 37 -8.33 -4.97 -11.69
N ASP A 38 -9.39 -4.74 -10.91
CA ASP A 38 -10.24 -3.55 -10.97
C ASP A 38 -9.59 -2.42 -10.16
N TRP A 39 -8.54 -1.82 -10.74
CA TRP A 39 -7.74 -0.80 -10.06
C TRP A 39 -8.48 0.52 -9.86
N ASP A 40 -9.46 0.83 -10.70
CA ASP A 40 -10.32 2.00 -10.54
C ASP A 40 -11.34 1.79 -9.41
N GLY A 41 -11.93 0.60 -9.31
CA GLY A 41 -12.71 0.18 -8.15
C GLY A 41 -11.88 0.18 -6.86
N ALA A 42 -10.66 -0.36 -6.91
CA ALA A 42 -9.73 -0.36 -5.79
C ALA A 42 -9.42 1.06 -5.31
N ARG A 43 -9.08 1.97 -6.24
CA ARG A 43 -8.82 3.39 -5.95
C ARG A 43 -10.01 4.05 -5.23
N ARG A 44 -11.23 3.86 -5.73
CA ARG A 44 -12.43 4.44 -5.09
C ARG A 44 -12.64 3.90 -3.68
N ALA A 45 -12.54 2.58 -3.51
CA ALA A 45 -12.77 1.94 -2.22
C ALA A 45 -11.68 2.35 -1.21
N PHE A 46 -10.39 2.27 -1.58
CA PHE A 46 -9.31 2.72 -0.71
C PHE A 46 -9.38 4.22 -0.39
N GLY A 47 -9.81 5.06 -1.34
CA GLY A 47 -10.06 6.48 -1.07
C GLY A 47 -11.13 6.70 0.02
N GLN A 48 -12.21 5.91 0.02
CA GLN A 48 -13.18 5.93 1.12
C GLN A 48 -12.59 5.40 2.43
N ALA A 49 -11.74 4.37 2.37
CA ALA A 49 -11.07 3.83 3.55
C ALA A 49 -10.16 4.87 4.22
N VAL A 50 -9.39 5.64 3.44
CA VAL A 50 -8.57 6.75 3.94
C VAL A 50 -9.43 7.81 4.63
N LEU A 51 -10.53 8.24 3.99
CA LEU A 51 -11.44 9.23 4.58
C LEU A 51 -12.00 8.76 5.93
N VAL A 52 -12.44 7.50 6.01
CA VAL A 52 -12.95 6.92 7.26
C VAL A 52 -11.86 6.82 8.32
N ALA A 53 -10.67 6.34 7.95
CA ALA A 53 -9.56 6.16 8.88
C ALA A 53 -9.08 7.49 9.48
N ASP A 54 -9.01 8.54 8.66
CA ASP A 54 -8.60 9.88 9.08
C ASP A 54 -9.63 10.56 9.97
N GLN A 55 -10.92 10.49 9.59
CA GLN A 55 -12.00 11.15 10.34
C GLN A 55 -12.34 10.42 11.65
N SER A 56 -12.14 9.09 11.70
CA SER A 56 -12.47 8.27 12.86
C SER A 56 -11.32 8.11 13.85
N GLY A 57 -10.18 8.76 13.60
CA GLY A 57 -9.02 8.74 14.50
C GLY A 57 -8.38 7.37 14.63
N TRP A 58 -8.29 6.59 13.55
CA TRP A 58 -7.65 5.28 13.59
C TRP A 58 -6.18 5.38 14.03
N PRO A 59 -5.62 4.31 14.64
CA PRO A 59 -4.21 4.27 14.97
C PRO A 59 -3.33 4.59 13.75
N ALA A 60 -2.23 5.32 13.97
CA ALA A 60 -1.34 5.76 12.90
C ALA A 60 -0.89 4.62 11.96
N SER A 61 -0.66 3.42 12.50
CA SER A 61 -0.27 2.26 11.69
C SER A 61 -1.37 1.75 10.76
N GLN A 62 -2.63 1.88 11.17
CA GLN A 62 -3.77 1.52 10.31
C GLN A 62 -3.99 2.59 9.24
N ARG A 63 -3.85 3.87 9.61
CA ARG A 63 -3.88 4.97 8.64
C ARG A 63 -2.77 4.83 7.60
N ALA A 64 -1.54 4.50 8.03
CA ALA A 64 -0.41 4.28 7.13
C ALA A 64 -0.74 3.22 6.06
N ALA A 65 -1.34 2.09 6.46
CA ALA A 65 -1.77 1.05 5.54
C ALA A 65 -2.82 1.55 4.53
N MET A 66 -3.81 2.34 4.98
CA MET A 66 -4.84 2.88 4.08
C MET A 66 -4.25 3.85 3.05
N HIS A 67 -3.38 4.76 3.48
CA HIS A 67 -2.69 5.68 2.57
C HIS A 67 -1.75 4.92 1.61
N PHE A 68 -1.10 3.85 2.07
CA PHE A 68 -0.24 3.01 1.24
C PHE A 68 -1.01 2.35 0.10
N ASP A 69 -2.12 1.68 0.41
CA ASP A 69 -2.93 0.99 -0.60
C ASP A 69 -3.62 1.97 -1.55
N TYR A 70 -4.09 3.10 -1.03
CA TYR A 70 -4.68 4.15 -1.85
C TYR A 70 -3.66 4.78 -2.81
N GLY A 71 -2.46 5.11 -2.32
CA GLY A 71 -1.36 5.65 -3.12
C GLY A 71 -0.94 4.70 -4.24
N ARG A 72 -0.87 3.39 -3.97
CA ARG A 72 -0.65 2.37 -5.00
C ARG A 72 -1.73 2.41 -6.08
N ALA A 73 -3.00 2.36 -5.68
CA ALA A 73 -4.11 2.38 -6.63
C ALA A 73 -4.15 3.65 -7.49
N LEU A 74 -3.82 4.81 -6.90
CA LEU A 74 -3.68 6.09 -7.61
C LEU A 74 -2.58 6.03 -8.68
N GLY A 75 -1.39 5.53 -8.34
CA GLY A 75 -0.28 5.47 -9.29
C GLY A 75 -0.55 4.48 -10.44
N VAL A 76 -1.27 3.38 -10.16
CA VAL A 76 -1.66 2.39 -11.18
C VAL A 76 -2.64 3.00 -12.19
N THR A 77 -3.48 3.92 -11.72
CA THR A 77 -4.45 4.68 -12.51
C THR A 77 -3.95 6.07 -12.92
N CYS A 78 -2.64 6.32 -12.76
CA CYS A 78 -1.90 7.46 -13.31
C CYS A 78 -2.20 8.83 -12.69
N TYR A 79 -2.75 8.85 -11.48
CA TYR A 79 -2.81 10.02 -10.61
C TYR A 79 -1.49 10.14 -9.83
N TYR A 80 -0.40 10.43 -10.54
CA TYR A 80 0.96 10.30 -9.98
C TYR A 80 1.24 11.28 -8.84
N ASP A 81 0.79 12.52 -8.95
CA ASP A 81 1.01 13.52 -7.91
C ASP A 81 0.24 13.16 -6.63
N GLU A 82 -1.01 12.69 -6.77
CA GLU A 82 -1.79 12.15 -5.65
C GLU A 82 -1.10 10.91 -5.05
N ALA A 83 -0.64 9.99 -5.89
CA ALA A 83 0.01 8.76 -5.45
C ALA A 83 1.26 9.06 -4.62
N GLU A 84 2.09 10.00 -5.06
CA GLU A 84 3.29 10.41 -4.33
C GLU A 84 2.94 11.02 -2.97
N ARG A 85 1.90 11.87 -2.90
CA ARG A 85 1.42 12.44 -1.64
C ARG A 85 0.94 11.37 -0.66
N GLU A 86 0.11 10.45 -1.12
CA GLU A 86 -0.45 9.38 -0.29
C GLU A 86 0.63 8.40 0.19
N LEU A 87 1.55 7.99 -0.68
CA LEU A 87 2.67 7.12 -0.29
C LEU A 87 3.66 7.82 0.65
N SER A 88 3.87 9.14 0.49
CA SER A 88 4.69 9.93 1.43
C SER A 88 4.00 10.03 2.79
N GLN A 89 2.68 10.25 2.82
CA GLN A 89 1.90 10.25 4.05
C GLN A 89 1.96 8.90 4.77
N ALA A 90 1.86 7.79 4.03
CA ALA A 90 2.04 6.45 4.57
C ALA A 90 3.43 6.28 5.20
N TYR A 91 4.48 6.71 4.50
CA TYR A 91 5.85 6.66 4.99
C TYR A 91 6.04 7.46 6.29
N ASP A 92 5.51 8.67 6.35
CA ASP A 92 5.61 9.53 7.55
C ASP A 92 4.87 8.93 8.74
N LEU A 93 3.69 8.35 8.52
CA LEU A 93 2.95 7.63 9.57
C LEU A 93 3.70 6.36 10.05
N ASP A 94 4.37 5.64 9.15
CA ASP A 94 5.19 4.48 9.50
C ASP A 94 6.46 4.84 10.29
N ILE A 95 7.03 6.04 10.06
CA ILE A 95 8.12 6.56 10.90
C ILE A 95 7.66 6.68 12.35
N LEU A 96 6.47 7.23 12.58
CA LEU A 96 5.90 7.45 13.92
C LEU A 96 5.63 6.14 14.68
N THR A 97 5.35 5.06 13.97
CA THR A 97 4.96 3.77 14.58
C THR A 97 6.11 2.78 14.71
N ALA A 98 7.29 3.11 14.17
CA ALA A 98 8.50 2.29 14.15
C ALA A 98 8.31 0.86 13.60
N ARG A 99 7.21 0.60 12.89
CA ARG A 99 6.78 -0.76 12.53
C ARG A 99 7.22 -1.18 11.14
N TYR A 100 7.00 -0.37 10.09
CA TYR A 100 7.29 -0.79 8.71
C TYR A 100 7.67 0.39 7.80
N ARG A 101 8.93 0.85 7.88
CA ARG A 101 9.36 2.07 7.15
C ARG A 101 9.61 1.86 5.65
N TYR A 102 9.74 0.62 5.18
CA TYR A 102 10.27 0.35 3.84
C TYR A 102 9.23 0.11 2.73
N PRO A 103 8.01 -0.45 2.98
CA PRO A 103 7.06 -0.69 1.89
C PRO A 103 6.72 0.60 1.12
N ALA A 104 6.36 1.68 1.82
CA ALA A 104 6.08 2.96 1.20
C ALA A 104 7.28 3.54 0.44
N LEU A 105 8.52 3.40 0.96
CA LEU A 105 9.73 3.82 0.25
C LEU A 105 9.95 3.03 -1.05
N VAL A 106 9.69 1.73 -1.04
CA VAL A 106 9.81 0.88 -2.23
C VAL A 106 8.80 1.30 -3.29
N GLU A 107 7.56 1.55 -2.88
CA GLU A 107 6.51 1.98 -3.79
C GLU A 107 6.74 3.40 -4.32
N LEU A 108 7.23 4.35 -3.51
CA LEU A 108 7.71 5.65 -4.00
C LEU A 108 8.84 5.50 -5.03
N ALA A 109 9.78 4.59 -4.80
CA ALA A 109 10.86 4.32 -5.74
C ALA A 109 10.34 3.76 -7.07
N ARG A 110 9.39 2.84 -7.03
CA ARG A 110 8.74 2.25 -8.21
C ARG A 110 7.86 3.25 -8.96
N LEU A 111 7.14 4.12 -8.24
CA LEU A 111 6.35 5.20 -8.81
C LEU A 111 7.25 6.18 -9.59
N ALA A 112 8.37 6.59 -8.99
CA ALA A 112 9.37 7.43 -9.65
C ALA A 112 10.03 6.71 -10.84
N LEU A 113 10.30 5.41 -10.73
CA LEU A 113 10.85 4.60 -11.82
C LEU A 113 9.90 4.54 -13.03
N ALA A 114 8.61 4.33 -12.79
CA ALA A 114 7.57 4.31 -13.83
C ALA A 114 7.49 5.65 -14.59
N GLN A 115 7.78 6.75 -13.90
CA GLN A 115 7.86 8.10 -14.46
C GLN A 115 9.24 8.45 -15.04
N ARG A 116 10.19 7.49 -15.11
CA ARG A 116 11.58 7.68 -15.56
C ARG A 116 12.36 8.72 -14.75
N GLN A 117 11.94 9.01 -13.53
CA GLN A 117 12.66 9.87 -12.60
C GLN A 117 13.77 9.09 -11.90
N PHE A 118 14.75 8.61 -12.69
CA PHE A 118 15.73 7.61 -12.28
C PHE A 118 16.54 8.03 -11.05
N GLY A 119 17.01 9.28 -11.00
CA GLY A 119 17.77 9.78 -9.85
C GLY A 119 16.97 9.83 -8.54
N ILE A 120 15.67 10.13 -8.61
CA ILE A 120 14.77 10.12 -7.45
C ILE A 120 14.50 8.67 -7.02
N SER A 121 14.18 7.80 -7.98
CA SER A 121 13.96 6.38 -7.76
C SER A 121 15.16 5.71 -7.08
N ALA A 122 16.38 5.95 -7.59
CA ALA A 122 17.60 5.38 -7.02
C ALA A 122 17.84 5.81 -5.56
N LYS A 123 17.50 7.06 -5.19
CA LYS A 123 17.59 7.54 -3.81
C LYS A 123 16.62 6.80 -2.87
N TYR A 124 15.37 6.59 -3.30
CA TYR A 124 14.39 5.86 -2.50
C TYR A 124 14.76 4.39 -2.34
N PHE A 125 15.16 3.71 -3.43
CA PHE A 125 15.63 2.33 -3.35
C PHE A 125 16.85 2.18 -2.44
N GLY A 126 17.84 3.07 -2.55
CA GLY A 126 19.02 3.05 -1.68
C GLY A 126 18.66 3.15 -0.18
N ARG A 127 17.69 4.02 0.17
CA ARG A 127 17.17 4.13 1.55
C ARG A 127 16.44 2.87 2.01
N ALA A 128 15.62 2.27 1.15
CA ALA A 128 14.90 1.04 1.46
C ALA A 128 15.86 -0.16 1.65
N LEU A 129 16.88 -0.27 0.79
CA LEU A 129 17.81 -1.40 0.76
C LEU A 129 18.55 -1.58 2.09
N GLY A 130 19.06 -0.51 2.69
CA GLY A 130 19.75 -0.58 3.99
C GLY A 130 18.85 -1.07 5.15
N THR A 131 17.53 -0.93 5.02
CA THR A 131 16.57 -1.48 5.99
C THR A 131 16.26 -2.94 5.69
N LEU A 132 16.02 -3.27 4.42
CA LEU A 132 15.77 -4.64 3.96
C LEU A 132 16.95 -5.58 4.28
N ASP A 133 18.18 -5.10 4.14
CA ASP A 133 19.39 -5.85 4.45
C ASP A 133 19.48 -6.22 5.93
N ARG A 134 19.21 -5.25 6.83
CA ARG A 134 19.15 -5.49 8.28
C ARG A 134 18.03 -6.45 8.68
N LEU A 135 16.96 -6.50 7.89
CA LEU A 135 15.84 -7.42 8.10
C LEU A 135 16.08 -8.80 7.48
N GLU A 136 17.22 -9.02 6.83
CA GLU A 136 17.58 -10.25 6.11
C GLU A 136 16.59 -10.59 4.98
N ALA A 137 16.14 -9.58 4.23
CA ALA A 137 15.15 -9.76 3.15
C ALA A 137 15.62 -10.78 2.10
N ALA A 138 16.91 -10.81 1.78
CA ALA A 138 17.51 -11.80 0.87
C ALA A 138 17.26 -13.26 1.29
N ARG A 139 17.07 -13.53 2.59
CA ARG A 139 16.80 -14.87 3.12
C ARG A 139 15.31 -15.11 3.36
N LYS A 140 14.59 -14.09 3.84
CA LYS A 140 13.19 -14.23 4.27
C LYS A 140 12.18 -14.10 3.13
N VAL A 141 12.47 -13.24 2.16
CA VAL A 141 11.60 -12.95 1.01
C VAL A 141 12.45 -12.83 -0.28
N PRO A 142 13.26 -13.86 -0.60
CA PRO A 142 14.28 -13.78 -1.67
C PRO A 142 13.72 -13.40 -3.04
N PHE A 143 12.52 -13.86 -3.39
CA PHE A 143 11.87 -13.53 -4.66
C PHE A 143 11.56 -12.03 -4.79
N ALA A 144 10.77 -11.48 -3.87
CA ALA A 144 10.43 -10.06 -3.87
C ALA A 144 11.65 -9.14 -3.70
N TYR A 145 12.64 -9.60 -2.94
CA TYR A 145 13.90 -8.90 -2.78
C TYR A 145 14.72 -8.85 -4.08
N ALA A 146 14.76 -9.94 -4.86
CA ALA A 146 15.40 -9.94 -6.17
C ALA A 146 14.69 -9.02 -7.17
N GLU A 147 13.35 -8.97 -7.17
CA GLU A 147 12.59 -8.01 -8.00
C GLU A 147 12.93 -6.56 -7.65
N LEU A 148 13.03 -6.24 -6.36
CA LEU A 148 13.44 -4.92 -5.91
C LEU A 148 14.86 -4.56 -6.36
N LEU A 149 15.79 -5.53 -6.34
CA LEU A 149 17.15 -5.30 -6.83
C LEU A 149 17.16 -5.02 -8.34
N ASP A 150 16.36 -5.71 -9.15
CA ASP A 150 16.24 -5.38 -10.57
C ASP A 150 15.72 -3.95 -10.78
N ASP A 151 14.66 -3.57 -10.05
CA ASP A 151 14.06 -2.24 -10.15
C ASP A 151 15.09 -1.16 -9.75
N TYR A 152 15.89 -1.43 -8.72
CA TYR A 152 16.96 -0.53 -8.30
C TYR A 152 18.10 -0.45 -9.33
N ALA A 153 18.49 -1.57 -9.94
CA ALA A 153 19.48 -1.56 -11.01
C ALA A 153 19.02 -0.74 -12.23
N LEU A 154 17.74 -0.86 -12.60
CA LEU A 154 17.13 -0.04 -13.65
C LEU A 154 17.19 1.45 -13.29
N ALA A 155 16.89 1.80 -12.03
CA ALA A 155 16.97 3.18 -11.55
C ALA A 155 18.41 3.72 -11.59
N LEU A 156 19.41 2.93 -11.16
CA LEU A 156 20.83 3.34 -11.21
C LEU A 156 21.33 3.51 -12.64
N GLY A 157 21.04 2.55 -13.52
CA GLY A 157 21.44 2.60 -14.92
C GLY A 157 20.81 3.78 -15.65
N GLY A 158 19.52 4.03 -15.43
CA GLY A 158 18.82 5.20 -15.98
C GLY A 158 19.31 6.54 -15.41
N ALA A 159 19.90 6.54 -14.21
CA ALA A 159 20.55 7.70 -13.61
C ALA A 159 22.00 7.91 -14.07
N GLY A 160 22.54 7.01 -14.92
CA GLY A 160 23.89 7.07 -15.46
C GLY A 160 24.96 6.34 -14.63
N ASP A 161 24.59 5.65 -13.55
CA ASP A 161 25.51 4.88 -12.72
C ASP A 161 25.53 3.39 -13.13
N ALA A 162 26.10 3.13 -14.31
CA ALA A 162 26.15 1.79 -14.90
C ALA A 162 26.97 0.79 -14.05
N GLU A 163 28.00 1.27 -13.36
CA GLU A 163 28.85 0.43 -12.50
C GLU A 163 28.07 -0.04 -11.27
N ALA A 164 27.35 0.86 -10.58
CA ALA A 164 26.49 0.48 -9.48
C ALA A 164 25.32 -0.41 -9.93
N ALA A 165 24.71 -0.12 -11.09
CA ALA A 165 23.67 -0.96 -11.67
C ALA A 165 24.15 -2.41 -11.86
N THR A 166 25.35 -2.59 -12.43
CA THR A 166 25.96 -3.91 -12.64
C THR A 166 26.14 -4.67 -11.32
N ARG A 167 26.65 -4.01 -10.27
CA ARG A 167 26.78 -4.63 -8.94
C ARG A 167 25.44 -5.11 -8.37
N ILE A 168 24.37 -4.33 -8.57
CA ILE A 168 23.03 -4.69 -8.09
C ILE A 168 22.44 -5.83 -8.92
N ILE A 169 22.67 -5.87 -10.24
CA ILE A 169 22.29 -7.00 -11.11
C ILE A 169 22.96 -8.29 -10.64
N ASP A 170 24.27 -8.26 -10.39
CA ASP A 170 25.02 -9.42 -9.90
C ASP A 170 24.48 -9.90 -8.54
N ARG A 171 24.09 -8.96 -7.67
CA ARG A 171 23.47 -9.28 -6.39
C ARG A 171 22.11 -9.96 -6.58
N ALA A 172 21.26 -9.46 -7.49
CA ALA A 172 19.97 -10.06 -7.78
C ALA A 172 20.13 -11.49 -8.33
N ALA A 173 21.10 -11.71 -9.22
CA ALA A 173 21.43 -13.03 -9.75
C ALA A 173 21.88 -14.00 -8.65
N LYS A 174 22.70 -13.56 -7.69
CA LYS A 174 23.12 -14.37 -6.53
C LYS A 174 21.94 -14.76 -5.64
N VAL A 175 21.02 -13.83 -5.37
CA VAL A 175 19.80 -14.12 -4.59
C VAL A 175 18.96 -15.17 -5.32
N ARG A 176 18.77 -15.03 -6.63
CA ARG A 176 18.02 -16.01 -7.44
C ARG A 176 18.68 -17.38 -7.47
N ALA A 177 20.00 -17.46 -7.52
CA ALA A 177 20.72 -18.73 -7.49
C ALA A 177 20.54 -19.49 -6.16
N SER A 178 20.12 -18.80 -5.09
CA SER A 178 19.79 -19.42 -3.80
C SER A 178 18.33 -19.85 -3.65
N LEU A 179 17.49 -19.60 -4.66
CA LEU A 179 16.11 -20.06 -4.70
C LEU A 179 16.03 -21.52 -5.17
N ASP A 180 15.34 -22.37 -4.43
CA ASP A 180 14.97 -23.71 -4.90
C ASP A 180 14.01 -23.62 -6.09
N GLY A 181 13.98 -24.65 -6.95
CA GLY A 181 13.30 -24.65 -8.26
C GLY A 181 11.82 -24.22 -8.25
N ASP A 182 11.09 -24.47 -7.16
CA ASP A 182 9.67 -24.11 -7.02
C ASP A 182 9.43 -22.59 -6.82
N ALA A 183 10.44 -21.83 -6.38
CA ALA A 183 10.32 -20.38 -6.19
C ALA A 183 10.39 -19.59 -7.51
N SER A 184 10.63 -20.25 -8.64
CA SER A 184 10.73 -19.62 -9.97
C SER A 184 9.37 -19.25 -10.61
N VAL A 185 8.25 -19.70 -10.03
CA VAL A 185 6.88 -19.52 -10.60
C VAL A 185 6.02 -18.53 -9.79
N GLN A 186 6.62 -17.76 -8.87
CA GLN A 186 5.85 -16.81 -8.05
C GLN A 186 5.34 -15.62 -8.89
N PRO A 187 4.06 -15.20 -8.72
CA PRO A 187 3.57 -13.96 -9.30
C PRO A 187 4.41 -12.77 -8.82
N THR A 188 4.65 -11.81 -9.72
CA THR A 188 5.35 -10.57 -9.36
C THR A 188 4.65 -9.85 -8.22
N THR A 189 5.46 -9.26 -7.34
CA THR A 189 5.00 -8.40 -6.25
C THR A 189 4.97 -6.93 -6.65
N ARG A 190 5.33 -6.62 -7.90
CA ARG A 190 5.40 -5.24 -8.40
C ARG A 190 4.02 -4.65 -8.61
N THR A 191 3.80 -3.48 -8.03
CA THR A 191 2.64 -2.65 -8.37
C THR A 191 2.72 -2.21 -9.84
N PRO A 192 1.67 -2.42 -10.66
CA PRO A 192 1.71 -2.15 -12.10
C PRO A 192 1.46 -0.66 -12.41
N TYR A 193 2.34 0.23 -11.92
CA TYR A 193 2.20 1.66 -12.11
C TYR A 193 2.10 2.04 -13.59
N GLY A 194 1.21 3.00 -13.90
CA GLY A 194 1.01 3.47 -15.27
C GLY A 194 0.21 2.53 -16.18
N LYS A 195 -0.19 1.34 -15.73
CA LYS A 195 -0.81 0.33 -16.60
C LYS A 195 -2.28 0.63 -16.94
N TYR A 196 -2.99 1.38 -16.12
CA TYR A 196 -4.45 1.56 -16.24
C TYR A 196 -4.87 3.05 -16.38
N CYS A 197 -4.06 3.88 -17.04
CA CYS A 197 -4.33 5.33 -17.20
C CYS A 197 -5.63 5.68 -17.95
N GLY A 198 -6.22 4.73 -18.69
CA GLY A 198 -7.31 4.99 -19.65
C GLY A 198 -8.67 4.38 -19.32
N GLN A 199 -8.82 3.64 -18.22
CA GLN A 199 -10.12 3.01 -17.88
C GLN A 199 -11.19 4.00 -17.41
N LEU A 200 -10.85 5.29 -17.29
CA LEU A 200 -11.78 6.39 -17.02
C LEU A 200 -12.80 6.62 -18.15
N ALA A 201 -12.56 6.13 -19.37
CA ALA A 201 -13.39 6.44 -20.54
C ALA A 201 -14.36 5.33 -20.98
N ALA A 202 -14.23 4.11 -20.46
CA ALA A 202 -14.98 2.94 -20.97
C ALA A 202 -16.25 2.58 -20.16
N GLY A 203 -16.44 3.18 -18.98
CA GLY A 203 -17.62 2.94 -18.12
C GLY A 203 -18.70 4.03 -18.18
N ALA A 204 -18.55 5.02 -19.05
CA ALA A 204 -19.49 6.12 -19.24
C ALA A 204 -20.05 6.14 -20.68
N ARG A 205 -20.45 4.97 -21.19
CA ARG A 205 -21.24 4.83 -22.42
C ARG A 205 -22.39 3.87 -22.19
#